data_AF-A0AAN6GWA9-F1
#
_entry.id   AF-A0AAN6GWA9-F1
#
_cell.length_a   1.000
_cell.length_b   1.000
_cell.length_c   1.000
_cell.angle_alpha   90.00
_cell.angle_beta   90.00
_cell.angle_gamma   90.00
#
_symmetry.space_group_name_H-M   'P 1'
#
loop_
_entity.id
_entity.type
_entity.pdbx_description
1 polymer ?
#
loop_
_entity_poly.entity_id
_entity_poly.type
_entity_poly.pdbx_seq_one_letter_code
_entity_poly.pdbx_strand_id
1 'polypeptide(L)'
;MTAADFGCECFDKGDVAEEGTKAQETCSSTSEECDSVSWHGNFYTKATADAPPILQLDAVPSRHVLCECNEMCACATSKCSNAVVRHGVRIPLRVQPVRDSPESPAGTKAQSSGLGVFAAAPIRKGQFICEYAGELLSPTEARRRWSRQASQKQGNYILTIYETASSSAFEASEQELEEVSQLDPGSAPSLGGSRIDIDPREEGNVARFINHLCPPLANVVIAPVRCDGPLLLQTHSNAAKQPEIEPLSEYLHRLRISPLTNQNFPQSAKRLVPAPPRAALFAARDIAAGEQLGFDYADPTQLKGKTDVAALTSKPPSEGLQQQELRTRCLCGSVACRGWLPFDEQTDPAFPMD
;
A
#
# COMPACT_ATOMS: atom_id res chain seq x y z
N MET A 1 -10.62 -14.35 10.83
CA MET A 1 -11.30 -14.15 9.54
C MET A 1 -12.78 -14.10 9.81
N THR A 2 -13.49 -13.16 9.20
CA THR A 2 -14.95 -12.97 9.29
C THR A 2 -15.61 -13.36 7.97
N ALA A 3 -16.94 -13.45 7.92
CA ALA A 3 -17.66 -13.68 6.66
C ALA A 3 -17.34 -12.60 5.61
N ALA A 4 -17.14 -11.35 6.04
CA ALA A 4 -16.77 -10.23 5.15
C ALA A 4 -15.42 -10.43 4.45
N ASP A 5 -14.49 -11.21 5.03
CA ASP A 5 -13.22 -11.55 4.37
C ASP A 5 -13.42 -12.44 3.14
N PHE A 6 -14.51 -13.22 3.10
CA PHE A 6 -14.85 -14.10 1.97
C PHE A 6 -15.66 -13.40 0.88
N GLY A 7 -16.05 -12.14 1.09
CA GLY A 7 -16.84 -11.35 0.15
C GLY A 7 -18.21 -10.97 0.71
N CYS A 8 -18.91 -10.08 0.00
CA CYS A 8 -20.27 -9.65 0.34
C CYS A 8 -21.31 -10.30 -0.58
N GLU A 9 -22.53 -10.49 -0.07
CA GLU A 9 -23.67 -11.04 -0.82
C GLU A 9 -24.56 -9.95 -1.45
N CYS A 10 -24.03 -8.73 -1.60
CA CYS A 10 -24.76 -7.64 -2.23
C CYS A 10 -25.19 -8.04 -3.64
N PHE A 11 -26.50 -8.06 -3.89
CA PHE A 11 -27.23 -8.52 -5.08
C PHE A 11 -27.77 -9.97 -5.09
N ASP A 12 -27.57 -10.80 -4.07
CA ASP A 12 -28.12 -12.18 -4.05
C ASP A 12 -29.52 -12.31 -3.42
N LYS A 13 -30.17 -11.19 -3.05
CA LYS A 13 -31.60 -11.17 -2.75
C LYS A 13 -32.34 -10.93 -4.05
N GLY A 14 -33.04 -11.96 -4.54
CA GLY A 14 -33.67 -12.04 -5.87
C GLY A 14 -34.78 -11.02 -6.16
N ASP A 15 -34.44 -9.74 -6.16
CA ASP A 15 -35.30 -8.68 -6.65
C ASP A 15 -34.90 -8.38 -8.09
N VAL A 16 -35.74 -8.87 -8.99
CA VAL A 16 -35.76 -8.48 -10.41
C VAL A 16 -35.85 -6.96 -10.43
N ALA A 17 -34.82 -6.28 -10.92
CA ALA A 17 -34.86 -4.84 -11.11
C ALA A 17 -36.09 -4.49 -11.96
N GLU A 18 -37.08 -3.82 -11.37
CA GLU A 18 -38.18 -3.22 -12.14
C GLU A 18 -37.56 -2.27 -13.16
N GLU A 19 -37.96 -2.41 -14.43
CA GLU A 19 -37.56 -1.52 -15.52
C GLU A 19 -37.83 -0.07 -15.13
N GLY A 20 -36.77 0.70 -14.91
CA GLY A 20 -36.85 2.13 -14.57
C GLY A 20 -36.17 2.54 -13.26
N THR A 21 -35.67 1.60 -12.46
CA THR A 21 -34.85 1.94 -11.29
C THR A 21 -33.43 2.33 -11.72
N LYS A 22 -32.98 3.55 -11.34
CA LYS A 22 -31.59 3.98 -11.54
C LYS A 22 -30.67 2.92 -10.94
N ALA A 23 -29.67 2.47 -11.70
CA ALA A 23 -28.65 1.53 -11.21
C ALA A 23 -28.13 2.00 -9.85
N GLN A 24 -28.57 1.34 -8.78
CA GLN A 24 -28.19 1.71 -7.43
C GLN A 24 -26.70 1.44 -7.28
N GLU A 25 -25.94 2.45 -6.85
CA GLU A 25 -24.51 2.29 -6.60
C GLU A 25 -24.31 1.26 -5.50
N THR A 26 -23.81 0.07 -5.86
CA THR A 26 -23.55 -1.01 -4.91
C THR A 26 -22.43 -0.65 -3.96
N CYS A 27 -22.60 -1.04 -2.70
CA CYS A 27 -21.56 -0.96 -1.67
C CYS A 27 -20.98 0.46 -1.51
N SER A 28 -21.80 1.51 -1.58
CA SER A 28 -21.38 2.90 -1.33
C SER A 28 -21.05 3.14 0.16
N SER A 29 -20.51 4.32 0.49
CA SER A 29 -20.20 4.72 1.88
C SER A 29 -21.41 4.76 2.82
N THR A 30 -22.62 4.78 2.27
CA THR A 30 -23.89 4.76 3.03
C THR A 30 -24.57 3.39 2.98
N SER A 31 -23.91 2.37 2.44
CA SER A 31 -24.49 1.05 2.27
C SER A 31 -24.52 0.30 3.60
N GLU A 32 -25.71 0.12 4.18
CA GLU A 32 -25.90 -0.70 5.39
C GLU A 32 -26.06 -2.20 5.08
N GLU A 33 -26.36 -2.54 3.81
CA GLU A 33 -26.64 -3.93 3.39
C GLU A 33 -25.41 -4.70 2.90
N CYS A 34 -24.23 -4.05 2.87
CA CYS A 34 -23.01 -4.69 2.42
C CYS A 34 -22.17 -5.10 3.62
N ASP A 35 -21.93 -6.41 3.80
CA ASP A 35 -21.10 -6.91 4.89
C ASP A 35 -19.70 -6.27 4.88
N SER A 36 -19.07 -6.18 3.72
CA SER A 36 -17.75 -5.54 3.59
C SER A 36 -17.77 -4.09 4.06
N VAL A 37 -18.77 -3.30 3.66
CA VAL A 37 -18.91 -1.90 4.09
C VAL A 37 -19.33 -1.78 5.55
N SER A 38 -20.23 -2.64 6.03
CA SER A 38 -20.69 -2.62 7.42
C SER A 38 -19.56 -2.96 8.40
N TRP A 39 -18.67 -3.87 8.04
CA TRP A 39 -17.56 -4.31 8.91
C TRP A 39 -16.34 -3.40 8.79
N HIS A 40 -16.03 -2.90 7.59
CA HIS A 40 -14.77 -2.19 7.33
C HIS A 40 -14.94 -0.71 6.96
N GLY A 41 -16.17 -0.27 6.69
CA GLY A 41 -16.45 1.03 6.11
C GLY A 41 -16.18 1.07 4.61
N ASN A 42 -16.61 2.16 3.98
CA ASN A 42 -16.19 2.53 2.63
C ASN A 42 -15.83 4.01 2.61
N PHE A 43 -14.56 4.29 2.30
CA PHE A 43 -13.98 5.64 2.28
C PHE A 43 -13.88 6.21 0.85
N TYR A 44 -14.39 5.48 -0.13
CA TYR A 44 -14.50 5.94 -1.50
C TYR A 44 -15.81 6.68 -1.73
N THR A 45 -15.75 7.64 -2.64
CA THR A 45 -16.92 8.40 -3.08
C THR A 45 -16.92 8.52 -4.59
N LYS A 46 -18.11 8.56 -5.18
CA LYS A 46 -18.31 8.82 -6.61
C LYS A 46 -18.87 10.22 -6.79
N ALA A 47 -18.36 10.95 -7.78
CA ALA A 47 -18.95 12.23 -8.19
C ALA A 47 -20.25 12.01 -8.98
N THR A 48 -20.30 10.93 -9.74
CA THR A 48 -21.44 10.49 -10.57
C THR A 48 -21.40 8.96 -10.68
N ALA A 49 -22.51 8.31 -11.04
CA ALA A 49 -22.59 6.85 -11.18
C ALA A 49 -21.52 6.23 -12.11
N ASP A 50 -21.10 6.96 -13.14
CA ASP A 50 -20.08 6.52 -14.11
C ASP A 50 -18.65 7.00 -13.79
N ALA A 51 -18.48 7.84 -12.77
CA ALA A 51 -17.15 8.31 -12.40
C ALA A 51 -16.42 7.21 -11.62
N PRO A 52 -15.09 7.07 -11.81
CA PRO A 52 -14.30 6.20 -10.94
C PRO A 52 -14.38 6.72 -9.50
N PRO A 53 -14.51 5.83 -8.49
CA PRO A 53 -14.49 6.25 -7.10
C PRO A 53 -13.13 6.86 -6.74
N ILE A 54 -13.16 7.86 -5.86
CA ILE A 54 -11.97 8.52 -5.30
C ILE A 54 -11.97 8.36 -3.78
N LEU A 55 -10.78 8.18 -3.21
CA LEU A 55 -10.58 8.03 -1.77
C LEU A 55 -10.72 9.39 -1.06
N GLN A 56 -11.57 9.43 -0.04
CA GLN A 56 -11.71 10.58 0.85
C GLN A 56 -10.60 10.56 1.90
N LEU A 57 -9.40 11.04 1.52
CA LEU A 57 -8.19 11.02 2.36
C LEU A 57 -8.41 11.56 3.78
N ASP A 58 -9.18 12.64 3.91
CA ASP A 58 -9.45 13.30 5.19
C ASP A 58 -10.38 12.52 6.12
N ALA A 59 -11.09 11.52 5.58
CA ALA A 59 -12.01 10.65 6.30
C ALA A 59 -11.37 9.30 6.71
N VAL A 60 -10.20 8.96 6.17
CA VAL A 60 -9.49 7.73 6.54
C VAL A 60 -8.87 7.89 7.93
N PRO A 61 -9.23 7.06 8.92
CA PRO A 61 -8.62 7.14 10.25
C PRO A 61 -7.13 6.81 10.22
N SER A 62 -6.39 7.33 11.20
CA SER A 62 -4.98 6.98 11.42
C SER A 62 -4.82 5.45 11.48
N ARG A 63 -3.81 4.92 10.78
CA ARG A 63 -3.45 3.48 10.77
C ARG A 63 -4.56 2.54 10.26
N HIS A 64 -5.56 3.07 9.58
CA HIS A 64 -6.63 2.26 9.02
C HIS A 64 -6.18 1.49 7.77
N VAL A 65 -6.54 0.21 7.68
CA VAL A 65 -6.40 -0.59 6.46
C VAL A 65 -7.71 -0.54 5.70
N LEU A 66 -7.65 -0.06 4.45
CA LEU A 66 -8.84 -0.01 3.60
C LEU A 66 -9.19 -1.45 3.17
N CYS A 67 -10.46 -1.82 3.23
CA CYS A 67 -10.94 -3.11 2.72
C CYS A 67 -11.92 -2.88 1.57
N GLU A 68 -11.56 -3.42 0.39
CA GLU A 68 -12.41 -3.41 -0.78
C GLU A 68 -13.22 -4.70 -0.91
N CYS A 69 -14.34 -4.62 -1.63
CA CYS A 69 -15.02 -5.78 -2.13
C CYS A 69 -14.12 -6.54 -3.12
N ASN A 70 -13.90 -7.83 -2.88
CA ASN A 70 -13.01 -8.69 -3.65
C ASN A 70 -13.76 -9.54 -4.70
N GLU A 71 -13.06 -10.41 -5.41
CA GLU A 71 -13.58 -11.23 -6.51
C GLU A 71 -14.61 -12.28 -6.09
N MET A 72 -14.72 -12.53 -4.79
CA MET A 72 -15.66 -13.46 -4.21
C MET A 72 -16.98 -12.78 -3.84
N CYS A 73 -17.03 -11.44 -3.83
CA CYS A 73 -18.26 -10.69 -3.63
C CYS A 73 -19.24 -10.88 -4.81
N ALA A 74 -20.53 -10.97 -4.52
CA ALA A 74 -21.59 -10.93 -5.54
C ALA A 74 -21.55 -9.64 -6.38
N CYS A 75 -21.09 -8.53 -5.79
CA CYS A 75 -20.92 -7.27 -6.51
C CYS A 75 -19.68 -7.23 -7.44
N ALA A 76 -18.85 -8.29 -7.51
CA ALA A 76 -17.59 -8.31 -8.25
C ALA A 76 -17.74 -8.08 -9.77
N THR A 77 -18.90 -8.42 -10.34
CA THR A 77 -19.21 -8.23 -11.76
C THR A 77 -19.92 -6.90 -12.05
N SER A 78 -20.20 -6.11 -11.02
CA SER A 78 -20.92 -4.83 -11.09
C SER A 78 -19.98 -3.62 -10.95
N LYS A 79 -20.50 -2.39 -11.17
CA LYS A 79 -19.79 -1.13 -10.89
C LYS A 79 -19.72 -0.84 -9.38
N CYS A 80 -19.13 -1.74 -8.60
CA CYS A 80 -19.01 -1.65 -7.15
C CYS A 80 -18.29 -0.37 -6.72
N SER A 81 -18.87 0.34 -5.74
CA SER A 81 -18.31 1.59 -5.22
C SER A 81 -17.21 1.37 -4.18
N ASN A 82 -17.07 0.14 -3.67
CA ASN A 82 -16.02 -0.27 -2.76
C ASN A 82 -14.95 -1.14 -3.47
N ALA A 83 -14.68 -0.88 -4.75
CA ALA A 83 -13.68 -1.62 -5.53
C ALA A 83 -12.93 -0.67 -6.48
N VAL A 84 -11.70 -0.33 -6.15
CA VAL A 84 -10.87 0.64 -6.87
C VAL A 84 -9.51 0.06 -7.19
N VAL A 85 -8.72 -0.28 -6.16
CA VAL A 85 -7.34 -0.77 -6.29
C VAL A 85 -7.30 -2.08 -7.06
N ARG A 86 -8.21 -3.02 -6.77
CA ARG A 86 -8.24 -4.32 -7.47
C ARG A 86 -8.48 -4.24 -8.98
N HIS A 87 -9.03 -3.13 -9.47
CA HIS A 87 -9.21 -2.93 -10.90
C HIS A 87 -7.89 -2.56 -11.60
N GLY A 88 -6.84 -2.23 -10.84
CA GLY A 88 -5.53 -1.88 -11.36
C GLY A 88 -5.48 -0.48 -11.98
N VAL A 89 -4.35 -0.16 -12.61
CA VAL A 89 -4.06 1.18 -13.13
C VAL A 89 -5.06 1.59 -14.22
N ARG A 90 -5.64 2.80 -14.08
CA ARG A 90 -6.61 3.39 -15.03
C ARG A 90 -6.25 4.81 -15.46
N ILE A 91 -5.13 5.33 -14.99
CA ILE A 91 -4.64 6.65 -15.36
C ILE A 91 -3.38 6.53 -16.23
N PRO A 92 -3.18 7.43 -17.20
CA PRO A 92 -2.00 7.39 -18.04
C PRO A 92 -0.81 7.98 -17.28
N LEU A 93 0.26 7.20 -17.18
CA LEU A 93 1.52 7.56 -16.52
C LEU A 93 2.66 7.55 -17.55
N ARG A 94 3.66 8.40 -17.35
CA ARG A 94 4.87 8.44 -18.19
C ARG A 94 6.12 8.29 -17.33
N VAL A 95 7.00 7.37 -17.72
CA VAL A 95 8.35 7.29 -17.17
C VAL A 95 9.30 8.01 -18.12
N GLN A 96 10.07 8.96 -17.60
CA GLN A 96 11.09 9.67 -18.38
C GLN A 96 12.21 10.17 -17.45
N PRO A 97 13.39 10.53 -17.99
CA PRO A 97 14.43 11.19 -17.20
C PRO A 97 13.92 12.49 -16.57
N VAL A 98 14.25 12.73 -15.30
CA VAL A 98 13.76 13.92 -14.56
C VAL A 98 14.24 15.24 -15.20
N ARG A 99 15.44 15.23 -15.78
CA ARG A 99 16.00 16.37 -16.53
C ARG A 99 15.19 16.80 -17.74
N ASP A 100 14.41 15.89 -18.32
CA ASP A 100 13.58 16.14 -19.51
C ASP A 100 12.20 16.70 -19.14
N SER A 101 11.91 16.88 -17.83
CA SER A 101 10.67 17.49 -17.36
C SER A 101 10.62 19.00 -17.68
N PRO A 102 9.50 19.50 -18.26
CA PRO A 102 9.32 20.94 -18.51
C PRO A 102 9.27 21.77 -17.22
N GLU A 103 8.87 21.18 -16.10
CA GLU A 103 8.71 21.86 -14.79
C GLU A 103 9.96 21.78 -13.89
N SER A 104 11.02 21.08 -14.31
CA SER A 104 12.28 21.05 -13.56
C SER A 104 12.87 22.47 -13.46
N PRO A 105 13.04 23.04 -12.25
CA PRO A 105 13.62 24.36 -12.06
C PRO A 105 14.91 24.51 -12.86
N ALA A 106 15.13 25.68 -13.48
CA ALA A 106 16.22 25.91 -14.43
C ALA A 106 17.66 25.71 -13.88
N GLY A 107 17.82 25.29 -12.62
CA GLY A 107 19.10 24.93 -11.98
C GLY A 107 19.28 23.46 -11.57
N THR A 108 18.23 22.61 -11.63
CA THR A 108 18.32 21.18 -11.21
C THR A 108 18.49 20.19 -12.39
N LYS A 109 18.27 20.65 -13.63
CA LYS A 109 18.34 19.81 -14.85
C LYS A 109 19.67 19.08 -15.05
N ALA A 110 20.78 19.61 -14.53
CA ALA A 110 22.11 19.01 -14.67
C ALA A 110 22.44 17.95 -13.60
N GLN A 111 21.67 17.85 -12.50
CA GLN A 111 22.05 17.04 -11.33
C GLN A 111 21.19 15.79 -11.11
N SER A 112 19.97 15.71 -11.64
CA SER A 112 19.12 14.51 -11.53
C SER A 112 19.23 13.63 -12.79
N SER A 113 20.10 12.62 -12.76
CA SER A 113 20.27 11.65 -13.85
C SER A 113 19.28 10.47 -13.81
N GLY A 114 18.42 10.40 -12.79
CA GLY A 114 17.45 9.34 -12.59
C GLY A 114 16.18 9.47 -13.45
N LEU A 115 15.43 8.37 -13.52
CA LEU A 115 14.07 8.34 -14.06
C LEU A 115 13.09 8.86 -13.01
N GLY A 116 11.95 9.39 -13.47
CA GLY A 116 10.81 9.74 -12.65
C GLY A 116 9.51 9.31 -13.32
N VAL A 117 8.44 9.23 -12.54
CA VAL A 117 7.07 9.04 -13.05
C VAL A 117 6.36 10.39 -13.10
N PHE A 118 5.62 10.62 -14.17
CA PHE A 118 4.90 11.87 -14.42
C PHE A 118 3.45 11.58 -14.78
N ALA A 119 2.55 12.46 -14.38
CA ALA A 119 1.15 12.41 -14.77
C ALA A 119 1.02 12.73 -16.26
N ALA A 120 0.50 11.82 -17.09
CA ALA A 120 0.29 12.13 -18.52
C ALA A 120 -1.04 12.84 -18.80
N ALA A 121 -1.93 12.89 -17.80
CA ALA A 121 -3.18 13.64 -17.77
C ALA A 121 -3.42 14.14 -16.32
N PRO A 122 -4.32 15.11 -16.09
CA PRO A 122 -4.63 15.57 -14.75
C PRO A 122 -5.15 14.43 -13.85
N ILE A 123 -4.69 14.37 -12.60
CA ILE A 123 -5.09 13.38 -11.60
C ILE A 123 -5.76 14.11 -10.44
N ARG A 124 -6.97 13.70 -10.04
CA ARG A 124 -7.72 14.34 -8.95
C ARG A 124 -7.23 13.86 -7.59
N LYS A 125 -7.33 14.71 -6.57
CA LYS A 125 -7.12 14.32 -5.15
C LYS A 125 -7.93 13.05 -4.84
N GLY A 126 -7.29 12.10 -4.16
CA GLY A 126 -7.89 10.82 -3.78
C GLY A 126 -8.00 9.80 -4.91
N GLN A 127 -7.63 10.13 -6.15
CA GLN A 127 -7.66 9.18 -7.25
C GLN A 127 -6.53 8.15 -7.12
N PHE A 128 -6.87 6.88 -7.36
CA PHE A 128 -5.90 5.80 -7.38
C PHE A 128 -4.93 5.94 -8.56
N ILE A 129 -3.63 5.78 -8.27
CA ILE A 129 -2.53 5.93 -9.22
C ILE A 129 -2.06 4.54 -9.68
N CYS A 130 -1.43 3.81 -8.77
CA CYS A 130 -0.92 2.46 -8.98
C CYS A 130 -0.60 1.82 -7.63
N GLU A 131 -0.20 0.56 -7.62
CA GLU A 131 0.37 -0.09 -6.42
C GLU A 131 1.88 0.14 -6.36
N TYR A 132 2.48 0.11 -5.17
CA TYR A 132 3.90 -0.17 -5.03
C TYR A 132 4.08 -1.68 -5.04
N ALA A 133 4.24 -2.25 -6.23
CA ALA A 133 4.23 -3.70 -6.45
C ALA A 133 5.62 -4.23 -6.77
N GLY A 134 5.99 -5.33 -6.12
CA GLY A 134 7.23 -6.07 -6.30
C GLY A 134 7.19 -7.39 -5.54
N GLU A 135 8.35 -8.01 -5.35
CA GLU A 135 8.46 -9.24 -4.57
C GLU A 135 8.06 -9.01 -3.10
N LEU A 136 7.20 -9.87 -2.56
CA LEU A 136 6.92 -9.91 -1.13
C LEU A 136 8.05 -10.66 -0.41
N LEU A 137 8.69 -10.00 0.55
CA LEU A 137 9.82 -10.53 1.28
C LEU A 137 9.42 -10.91 2.70
N SER A 138 10.10 -11.95 3.23
CA SER A 138 10.14 -12.13 4.67
C SER A 138 10.96 -11.01 5.32
N PRO A 139 10.70 -10.65 6.60
CA PRO A 139 11.49 -9.64 7.30
C PRO A 139 13.00 -9.93 7.31
N THR A 140 13.38 -11.22 7.39
CA THR A 140 14.77 -11.67 7.33
C THR A 140 15.40 -11.41 5.96
N GLU A 141 14.66 -11.70 4.88
CA GLU A 141 15.13 -11.46 3.52
C GLU A 141 15.21 -9.96 3.20
N ALA A 142 14.22 -9.18 3.64
CA ALA A 142 14.24 -7.72 3.51
C ALA A 142 15.49 -7.12 4.17
N ARG A 143 15.81 -7.53 5.40
CA ARG A 143 17.03 -7.11 6.10
C ARG A 143 18.29 -7.52 5.35
N ARG A 144 18.36 -8.76 4.86
CA ARG A 144 19.52 -9.26 4.10
C ARG A 144 19.73 -8.46 2.82
N ARG A 145 18.66 -8.17 2.05
CA ARG A 145 18.73 -7.35 0.83
C ARG A 145 19.14 -5.92 1.13
N TRP A 146 18.59 -5.31 2.17
CA TRP A 146 18.94 -3.97 2.62
C TRP A 146 20.45 -3.85 2.94
N SER A 147 20.98 -4.75 3.80
CA SER A 147 22.40 -4.72 4.18
C SER A 147 23.33 -4.90 2.97
N ARG A 148 22.94 -5.76 2.02
CA ARG A 148 23.69 -5.98 0.78
C ARG A 148 23.67 -4.74 -0.12
N GLN A 149 22.51 -4.09 -0.28
CA GLN A 149 22.38 -2.88 -1.09
C GLN A 149 23.18 -1.72 -0.49
N ALA A 150 23.10 -1.53 0.83
CA ALA A 150 23.85 -0.50 1.56
C ALA A 150 25.36 -0.68 1.39
N SER A 151 25.89 -1.89 1.60
CA SER A 151 27.32 -2.19 1.41
C SER A 151 27.81 -2.02 -0.03
N GLN A 152 26.92 -2.16 -1.02
CA GLN A 152 27.21 -1.96 -2.44
C GLN A 152 26.93 -0.54 -2.93
N LYS A 153 26.54 0.39 -2.04
CA LYS A 153 26.12 1.77 -2.38
C LYS A 153 25.03 1.81 -3.46
N GLN A 154 24.08 0.88 -3.39
CA GLN A 154 22.93 0.81 -4.29
C GLN A 154 21.71 1.48 -3.65
N GLY A 155 20.77 1.93 -4.49
CA GLY A 155 19.49 2.46 -4.03
C GLY A 155 18.66 1.39 -3.30
N ASN A 156 18.01 1.81 -2.21
CA ASN A 156 17.04 1.01 -1.48
C ASN A 156 15.64 1.22 -2.09
N TYR A 157 15.00 0.12 -2.49
CA TYR A 157 13.65 0.11 -3.05
C TYR A 157 12.65 -0.59 -2.12
N ILE A 158 13.09 -1.10 -0.97
CA ILE A 158 12.23 -1.91 -0.11
C ILE A 158 11.24 -1.00 0.63
N LEU A 159 9.95 -1.23 0.39
CA LEU A 159 8.85 -0.57 1.09
C LEU A 159 8.30 -1.50 2.16
N THR A 160 8.13 -1.01 3.39
CA THR A 160 7.51 -1.77 4.47
C THR A 160 6.22 -1.14 4.94
N ILE A 161 5.20 -1.97 5.08
CA ILE A 161 3.86 -1.58 5.48
C ILE A 161 3.52 -2.38 6.71
N TYR A 162 3.08 -1.69 7.76
CA TYR A 162 2.54 -2.34 8.95
C TYR A 162 1.03 -2.09 8.99
N GLU A 163 0.29 -3.19 9.11
CA GLU A 163 -1.10 -3.21 9.52
C GLU A 163 -1.11 -3.39 11.03
N THR A 164 -1.53 -2.39 11.80
CA THR A 164 -1.80 -2.60 13.22
C THR A 164 -3.15 -3.29 13.32
N ALA A 165 -3.23 -4.49 13.93
CA ALA A 165 -4.52 -5.14 14.10
C ALA A 165 -5.43 -4.25 14.94
N SER A 166 -6.51 -3.79 14.31
CA SER A 166 -7.64 -3.11 14.93
C SER A 166 -8.44 -4.07 15.81
N SER A 167 -7.82 -4.59 16.86
CA SER A 167 -8.53 -5.00 18.07
C SER A 167 -8.07 -4.04 19.15
N SER A 168 -8.82 -2.96 19.36
CA SER A 168 -8.61 -1.88 20.36
C SER A 168 -7.69 -0.70 20.01
N ALA A 169 -7.70 -0.21 18.76
CA ALA A 169 -7.10 1.10 18.42
C ALA A 169 -7.78 2.32 19.12
N PHE A 170 -8.67 2.10 20.08
CA PHE A 170 -9.24 3.14 20.93
C PHE A 170 -8.40 3.47 22.17
N GLU A 171 -7.38 2.69 22.54
CA GLU A 171 -6.67 2.91 23.82
C GLU A 171 -5.15 2.60 23.83
N ALA A 172 -4.47 2.47 22.68
CA ALA A 172 -3.01 2.35 22.72
C ALA A 172 -2.38 3.74 22.96
N SER A 173 -1.74 3.93 24.12
CA SER A 173 -1.09 5.19 24.49
C SER A 173 0.16 5.44 23.63
N GLU A 174 0.52 6.71 23.36
CA GLU A 174 1.75 7.06 22.61
C GLU A 174 3.02 6.41 23.23
N GLN A 175 3.01 6.12 24.54
CA GLN A 175 4.13 5.49 25.24
C GLN A 175 4.32 4.00 24.90
N GLU A 176 3.25 3.23 24.66
CA GLU A 176 3.36 1.80 24.30
C GLU A 176 3.92 1.60 22.89
N LEU A 177 3.65 2.55 21.98
CA LEU A 177 4.16 2.54 20.61
C LEU A 177 5.66 2.87 20.54
N GLU A 178 6.12 3.72 21.45
CA GLU A 178 7.54 4.10 21.55
C GLU A 178 8.37 2.94 22.09
N GLU A 179 7.83 2.14 23.03
CA GLU A 179 8.47 0.91 23.51
C GLU A 179 8.54 -0.19 22.42
N VAL A 180 7.49 -0.38 21.61
CA VAL A 180 7.51 -1.34 20.50
C VAL A 180 8.51 -0.95 19.40
N SER A 181 8.69 0.35 19.15
CA SER A 181 9.67 0.87 18.18
C SER A 181 11.14 0.66 18.60
N GLN A 182 11.37 0.46 19.91
CA GLN A 182 12.70 0.27 20.50
C GLN A 182 13.06 -1.20 20.75
N LEU A 183 12.13 -2.14 20.54
CA LEU A 183 12.41 -3.57 20.64
C LEU A 183 13.12 -4.07 19.37
N ASP A 184 14.01 -5.05 19.57
CA ASP A 184 14.62 -5.77 18.46
C ASP A 184 13.51 -6.37 17.57
N PRO A 185 13.57 -6.25 16.22
CA PRO A 185 12.48 -6.70 15.34
C PRO A 185 12.17 -8.20 15.40
N GLY A 186 12.94 -8.99 16.15
CA GLY A 186 12.71 -10.41 16.45
C GLY A 186 12.13 -10.69 17.84
N SER A 187 11.97 -9.69 18.70
CA SER A 187 11.51 -9.83 20.09
C SER A 187 10.34 -8.90 20.47
N ALA A 188 9.84 -8.08 19.53
CA ALA A 188 8.58 -7.38 19.71
C ALA A 188 7.45 -8.40 20.00
N PRO A 189 6.68 -8.25 21.10
CA PRO A 189 5.52 -9.09 21.34
C PRO A 189 4.60 -8.97 20.14
N SER A 190 4.00 -10.09 19.74
CA SER A 190 3.12 -10.21 18.58
C SER A 190 1.85 -9.39 18.80
N LEU A 191 1.95 -8.07 18.69
CA LEU A 191 0.85 -7.13 18.79
C LEU A 191 0.03 -7.18 17.50
N GLY A 192 -0.56 -8.35 17.21
CA GLY A 192 -1.59 -8.64 16.21
C GLY A 192 -1.40 -8.20 14.76
N GLY A 193 -0.40 -7.39 14.43
CA GLY A 193 -0.29 -6.67 13.18
C GLY A 193 0.42 -7.43 12.06
N SER A 194 0.04 -7.17 10.82
CA SER A 194 0.70 -7.75 9.63
C SER A 194 1.78 -6.82 9.13
N ARG A 195 3.02 -7.30 9.04
CA ARG A 195 4.12 -6.59 8.37
C ARG A 195 4.31 -7.15 6.97
N ILE A 196 4.41 -6.27 5.98
CA ILE A 196 4.70 -6.60 4.59
C ILE A 196 5.94 -5.84 4.16
N ASP A 197 6.94 -6.55 3.66
CA ASP A 197 8.11 -5.97 3.01
C ASP A 197 8.01 -6.22 1.50
N ILE A 198 8.11 -5.16 0.68
CA ILE A 198 7.94 -5.20 -0.78
C ILE A 198 9.22 -4.71 -1.44
N ASP A 199 9.84 -5.52 -2.29
CA ASP A 199 11.05 -5.14 -3.05
C ASP A 199 10.81 -5.21 -4.57
N PRO A 200 10.61 -4.07 -5.24
CA PRO A 200 10.41 -4.00 -6.67
C PRO A 200 11.72 -3.87 -7.47
N ARG A 201 12.88 -4.12 -6.84
CA ARG A 201 14.19 -3.84 -7.44
C ARG A 201 14.43 -4.64 -8.72
N GLU A 202 14.21 -5.95 -8.70
CA GLU A 202 14.40 -6.83 -9.87
C GLU A 202 13.08 -7.03 -10.62
N GLU A 203 12.01 -7.33 -9.89
CA GLU A 203 10.66 -7.52 -10.44
C GLU A 203 9.70 -6.53 -9.76
N GLY A 204 9.23 -5.54 -10.52
CA GLY A 204 8.35 -4.53 -9.98
C GLY A 204 7.66 -3.70 -11.05
N ASN A 205 6.63 -2.96 -10.65
CA ASN A 205 5.85 -2.13 -11.56
C ASN A 205 6.42 -0.70 -11.69
N VAL A 206 5.66 0.19 -12.34
CA VAL A 206 6.06 1.60 -12.56
C VAL A 206 6.36 2.38 -11.27
N ALA A 207 5.80 1.98 -10.12
CA ALA A 207 5.95 2.72 -8.87
C ALA A 207 7.40 2.75 -8.36
N ARG A 208 8.24 1.78 -8.76
CA ARG A 208 9.67 1.76 -8.42
C ARG A 208 10.47 2.96 -8.95
N PHE A 209 9.89 3.72 -9.90
CA PHE A 209 10.47 4.94 -10.46
C PHE A 209 9.87 6.23 -9.86
N ILE A 210 8.91 6.12 -8.94
CA ILE A 210 8.35 7.28 -8.24
C ILE A 210 9.38 7.72 -7.22
N ASN A 211 9.87 8.96 -7.36
CA ASN A 211 10.95 9.48 -6.55
C ASN A 211 10.44 10.07 -5.24
N HIS A 212 11.39 10.28 -4.33
CA HIS A 212 11.17 11.11 -3.16
C HIS A 212 10.90 12.57 -3.54
N LEU A 213 9.84 13.14 -2.97
CA LEU A 213 9.63 14.59 -2.90
C LEU A 213 9.43 14.98 -1.43
N CYS A 214 10.14 16.00 -0.95
CA CYS A 214 9.86 16.57 0.36
C CYS A 214 8.54 17.37 0.32
N PRO A 215 7.79 17.48 1.42
CA PRO A 215 6.71 18.44 1.54
C PRO A 215 7.18 19.86 1.18
N PRO A 216 6.33 20.73 0.58
CA PRO A 216 4.96 20.47 0.12
C PRO A 216 4.88 19.89 -1.31
N LEU A 217 6.00 19.48 -1.91
CA LEU A 217 6.00 18.95 -3.29
C LEU A 217 5.48 17.51 -3.39
N ALA A 218 5.58 16.73 -2.30
CA ALA A 218 4.98 15.41 -2.23
C ALA A 218 3.48 15.49 -2.59
N ASN A 219 3.08 14.70 -3.58
CA ASN A 219 1.74 14.71 -4.15
C ASN A 219 1.13 13.30 -4.25
N VAL A 220 1.84 12.29 -3.75
CA VAL A 220 1.40 10.90 -3.66
C VAL A 220 1.42 10.45 -2.19
N VAL A 221 0.41 9.68 -1.81
CA VAL A 221 0.30 9.01 -0.51
C VAL A 221 0.08 7.52 -0.69
N ILE A 222 0.57 6.71 0.23
CA ILE A 222 0.43 5.25 0.24
C ILE A 222 -0.59 4.85 1.31
N ALA A 223 -1.54 3.99 0.96
CA ALA A 223 -2.45 3.36 1.91
C ALA A 223 -2.42 1.83 1.76
N PRO A 224 -2.45 1.07 2.87
CA PRO A 224 -2.64 -0.38 2.83
C PRO A 224 -4.09 -0.72 2.45
N VAL A 225 -4.27 -1.58 1.44
CA VAL A 225 -5.59 -1.96 0.92
C VAL A 225 -5.73 -3.46 0.79
N ARG A 226 -6.67 -4.07 1.53
CA ARG A 226 -7.09 -5.46 1.35
C ARG A 226 -8.17 -5.50 0.29
N CYS A 227 -7.87 -6.03 -0.89
CA CYS A 227 -8.82 -6.09 -2.00
C CYS A 227 -8.89 -7.45 -2.70
N ASP A 228 -8.15 -8.43 -2.18
CA ASP A 228 -8.11 -9.80 -2.66
C ASP A 228 -8.87 -10.72 -1.70
N GLY A 229 -9.47 -11.78 -2.26
CA GLY A 229 -10.02 -12.86 -1.47
C GLY A 229 -8.95 -13.56 -0.62
N PRO A 230 -9.36 -14.40 0.34
CA PRO A 230 -8.41 -15.18 1.11
C PRO A 230 -7.61 -16.12 0.21
N LEU A 231 -6.38 -16.41 0.61
CA LEU A 231 -5.48 -17.30 -0.10
C LEU A 231 -5.54 -18.70 0.51
N LEU A 232 -5.37 -19.70 -0.34
CA LEU A 232 -5.24 -21.09 0.07
C LEU A 232 -3.75 -21.46 0.08
N LEU A 233 -3.20 -21.71 1.27
CA LEU A 233 -1.89 -22.31 1.42
C LEU A 233 -1.99 -23.81 1.22
N GLN A 234 -1.31 -24.32 0.19
CA GLN A 234 -1.11 -25.76 0.01
C GLN A 234 0.29 -26.14 0.47
N THR A 235 0.39 -26.90 1.57
CA THR A 235 1.69 -27.46 1.98
C THR A 235 1.88 -28.81 1.31
N HIS A 236 2.89 -28.92 0.45
CA HIS A 236 3.30 -30.22 -0.06
C HIS A 236 4.09 -30.95 1.05
N SER A 237 3.67 -32.17 1.38
CA SER A 237 4.30 -33.02 2.41
C SER A 237 5.74 -33.45 2.07
N ASN A 238 6.26 -33.10 0.89
CA ASN A 238 7.66 -33.26 0.55
C ASN A 238 8.43 -32.00 0.94
N ALA A 239 9.28 -32.11 1.96
CA ALA A 239 10.12 -31.07 2.55
C ALA A 239 11.12 -30.37 1.58
N ALA A 240 11.00 -30.59 0.27
CA ALA A 240 11.88 -30.08 -0.77
C ALA A 240 11.23 -29.07 -1.73
N LYS A 241 9.92 -28.81 -1.65
CA LYS A 241 9.24 -27.78 -2.46
C LYS A 241 8.69 -26.68 -1.57
N GLN A 242 8.88 -25.42 -1.99
CA GLN A 242 8.28 -24.27 -1.35
C GLN A 242 6.74 -24.42 -1.35
N PRO A 243 6.05 -24.02 -0.28
CA PRO A 243 4.59 -23.98 -0.26
C PRO A 243 4.10 -23.03 -1.36
N GLU A 244 3.13 -23.50 -2.16
CA GLU A 244 2.51 -22.69 -3.22
C GLU A 244 1.27 -22.01 -2.65
N ILE A 245 1.14 -20.72 -2.93
CA ILE A 245 0.01 -19.88 -2.49
C ILE A 245 -0.83 -19.57 -3.73
N GLU A 246 -2.08 -19.99 -3.74
CA GLU A 246 -3.03 -19.66 -4.80
C GLU A 246 -4.24 -18.89 -4.23
N PRO A 247 -4.83 -17.95 -4.99
CA PRO A 247 -6.10 -17.34 -4.61
C PRO A 247 -7.18 -18.40 -4.43
N LEU A 248 -7.98 -18.30 -3.37
CA LEU A 248 -9.06 -19.27 -3.13
C LEU A 248 -10.07 -19.27 -4.28
N SER A 249 -10.31 -18.12 -4.89
CA SER A 249 -11.17 -17.95 -6.06
C SER A 249 -10.72 -18.82 -7.24
N GLU A 250 -9.43 -18.83 -7.56
CA GLU A 250 -8.85 -19.66 -8.63
C GLU A 250 -8.94 -21.15 -8.31
N TYR A 251 -8.64 -21.53 -7.06
CA TYR A 251 -8.80 -22.91 -6.59
C TYR A 251 -10.24 -23.41 -6.72
N LEU A 252 -11.19 -22.61 -6.22
CA LEU A 252 -12.62 -22.93 -6.25
C LEU A 252 -13.15 -23.00 -7.68
N HIS A 253 -12.75 -22.05 -8.53
CA HIS A 253 -13.07 -22.08 -9.95
C HIS A 253 -12.56 -23.36 -10.63
N ARG A 254 -11.32 -23.76 -10.36
CA ARG A 254 -10.74 -25.00 -10.89
C ARG A 254 -11.51 -26.24 -10.46
N LEU A 255 -12.05 -26.25 -9.23
CA LEU A 255 -12.87 -27.33 -8.70
C LEU A 255 -14.37 -27.20 -9.05
N ARG A 256 -14.79 -26.08 -9.65
CA ARG A 256 -16.20 -25.72 -9.89
C ARG A 256 -17.04 -25.73 -8.61
N ILE A 257 -16.46 -25.28 -7.50
CA ILE A 257 -17.13 -25.18 -6.19
C ILE A 257 -17.55 -23.72 -5.98
N SER A 258 -18.81 -23.48 -5.64
CA SER A 258 -19.29 -22.15 -5.27
C SER A 258 -18.87 -21.80 -3.84
N PRO A 259 -18.28 -20.61 -3.59
CA PRO A 259 -17.95 -20.17 -2.23
C PRO A 259 -19.18 -20.04 -1.32
N LEU A 260 -20.34 -19.76 -1.92
CA LEU A 260 -21.62 -19.52 -1.23
C LEU A 260 -22.29 -20.81 -0.74
N THR A 261 -21.90 -21.95 -1.32
CA THR A 261 -22.36 -23.24 -0.82
C THR A 261 -21.40 -23.69 0.27
N ASN A 262 -21.86 -23.64 1.52
CA ASN A 262 -21.17 -24.06 2.74
C ASN A 262 -20.87 -25.58 2.74
N GLN A 263 -20.11 -26.05 1.74
CA GLN A 263 -19.76 -27.45 1.57
C GLN A 263 -18.35 -27.71 2.11
N ASN A 264 -18.24 -28.78 2.89
CA ASN A 264 -17.03 -29.23 3.57
C ASN A 264 -15.82 -29.25 2.62
N PHE A 265 -14.90 -28.30 2.81
CA PHE A 265 -13.63 -28.27 2.10
C PHE A 265 -12.84 -29.55 2.40
N PRO A 266 -12.20 -30.19 1.39
CA PRO A 266 -11.43 -31.40 1.59
C PRO A 266 -10.29 -31.17 2.59
N GLN A 267 -10.19 -32.09 3.56
CA GLN A 267 -9.62 -31.82 4.89
C GLN A 267 -8.12 -32.12 5.07
N SER A 268 -7.29 -32.13 4.01
CA SER A 268 -5.86 -32.45 4.16
C SER A 268 -4.91 -31.38 3.62
N ALA A 269 -4.01 -30.92 4.51
CA ALA A 269 -2.85 -30.03 4.30
C ALA A 269 -3.11 -28.60 3.76
N LYS A 270 -4.36 -28.13 3.76
CA LYS A 270 -4.73 -26.82 3.23
C LYS A 270 -5.11 -25.85 4.33
N ARG A 271 -4.48 -24.68 4.35
CA ARG A 271 -4.76 -23.61 5.33
C ARG A 271 -5.21 -22.35 4.61
N LEU A 272 -6.35 -21.79 5.02
CA LEU A 272 -6.76 -20.47 4.56
C LEU A 272 -5.97 -19.39 5.28
N VAL A 273 -5.51 -18.39 4.55
CA VAL A 273 -4.86 -17.20 5.11
C VAL A 273 -5.43 -15.95 4.46
N PRO A 274 -5.52 -14.83 5.20
CA PRO A 274 -5.83 -13.54 4.58
C PRO A 274 -4.79 -13.20 3.52
N ALA A 275 -5.21 -12.68 2.36
CA ALA A 275 -4.29 -12.09 1.41
C ALA A 275 -3.55 -10.91 2.06
N PRO A 276 -2.27 -10.66 1.75
CA PRO A 276 -1.58 -9.47 2.24
C PRO A 276 -2.23 -8.19 1.67
N PRO A 277 -2.36 -7.09 2.43
CA PRO A 277 -2.74 -5.80 1.85
C PRO A 277 -1.78 -5.35 0.74
N ARG A 278 -2.34 -4.69 -0.27
CA ARG A 278 -1.61 -4.01 -1.33
C ARG A 278 -1.20 -2.61 -0.90
N ALA A 279 -0.04 -2.17 -1.37
CA ALA A 279 0.48 -0.82 -1.15
C ALA A 279 -0.09 0.15 -2.19
N ALA A 280 -1.30 0.68 -1.99
CA ALA A 280 -1.95 1.50 -3.00
C ALA A 280 -1.51 2.97 -2.92
N LEU A 281 -1.13 3.55 -4.05
CA LEU A 281 -0.76 4.96 -4.18
C LEU A 281 -1.98 5.77 -4.62
N PHE A 282 -2.27 6.84 -3.90
CA PHE A 282 -3.33 7.79 -4.19
C PHE A 282 -2.76 9.19 -4.34
N ALA A 283 -3.41 10.03 -5.14
CA ALA A 283 -3.04 11.44 -5.27
C ALA A 283 -3.41 12.22 -3.98
N ALA A 284 -2.44 12.85 -3.34
CA ALA A 284 -2.62 13.63 -2.11
C ALA A 284 -3.38 14.95 -2.33
N ARG A 285 -3.32 15.46 -3.56
CA ARG A 285 -3.97 16.67 -4.06
C ARG A 285 -4.27 16.50 -5.55
N ASP A 286 -4.88 17.50 -6.17
CA ASP A 286 -4.93 17.56 -7.63
C ASP A 286 -3.50 17.72 -8.20
N ILE A 287 -3.20 16.94 -9.23
CA ILE A 287 -1.91 16.86 -9.91
C ILE A 287 -2.10 17.26 -11.37
N ALA A 288 -1.31 18.21 -11.84
CA ALA A 288 -1.38 18.69 -13.22
C ALA A 288 -0.77 17.67 -14.20
N ALA A 289 -1.20 17.71 -15.46
CA ALA A 289 -0.55 16.94 -16.51
C ALA A 289 0.89 17.44 -16.73
N GLY A 290 1.85 16.54 -16.76
CA GLY A 290 3.28 16.83 -16.87
C GLY A 290 3.99 16.94 -15.51
N GLU A 291 3.25 17.02 -14.41
CA GLU A 291 3.81 17.11 -13.06
C GLU A 291 4.45 15.76 -12.64
N GLN A 292 5.57 15.83 -11.93
CA GLN A 292 6.23 14.64 -11.39
C GLN A 292 5.45 14.07 -10.20
N LEU A 293 5.27 12.76 -10.18
CA LEU A 293 4.75 12.04 -9.03
C LEU A 293 5.87 11.77 -8.02
N GLY A 294 5.57 12.00 -6.74
CA GLY A 294 6.47 11.64 -5.64
C GLY A 294 5.80 11.65 -4.28
N PHE A 295 6.30 10.77 -3.41
CA PHE A 295 5.88 10.68 -2.01
C PHE A 295 7.04 10.97 -1.07
N ASP A 296 6.72 11.26 0.18
CA ASP A 296 7.74 11.42 1.21
C ASP A 296 8.22 10.03 1.66
N TYR A 297 9.51 9.73 1.48
CA TYR A 297 10.06 8.43 1.88
C TYR A 297 10.15 8.27 3.41
N ALA A 298 10.14 9.38 4.16
CA ALA A 298 10.11 9.38 5.62
C ALA A 298 8.70 9.06 6.16
N ASP A 299 7.68 9.58 5.47
CA ASP A 299 6.28 9.44 5.81
C ASP A 299 5.45 9.26 4.53
N PRO A 300 5.41 8.03 3.97
CA PRO A 300 4.75 7.77 2.70
C PRO A 300 3.23 7.90 2.73
N THR A 301 2.58 7.93 3.89
CA THR A 301 1.10 8.00 3.94
C THR A 301 0.60 9.42 4.06
N GLN A 302 1.27 10.29 4.83
CA GLN A 302 0.79 11.63 5.16
C GLN A 302 -0.70 11.69 5.55
N LEU A 303 -1.28 10.58 6.00
CA LEU A 303 -2.64 10.52 6.52
C LEU A 303 -2.62 11.11 7.93
N LYS A 304 -3.76 11.62 8.41
CA LYS A 304 -3.83 12.18 9.77
C LYS A 304 -3.40 11.10 10.77
N GLY A 305 -2.42 11.43 11.63
CA GLY A 305 -1.82 10.51 12.62
C GLY A 305 -0.68 9.67 12.05
N LYS A 306 0.33 9.36 12.89
CA LYS A 306 1.49 8.52 12.51
C LYS A 306 0.99 7.14 12.03
N THR A 307 0.99 6.88 10.74
CA THR A 307 0.84 5.51 10.23
C THR A 307 2.19 4.81 10.28
N ASP A 308 2.20 3.52 10.63
CA ASP A 308 3.40 2.72 10.55
C ASP A 308 3.56 2.22 9.10
N VAL A 309 3.69 3.12 8.13
CA VAL A 309 4.20 2.77 6.80
C VAL A 309 5.52 3.49 6.67
N ALA A 310 6.57 2.72 6.47
CA ALA A 310 7.91 3.25 6.28
C ALA A 310 8.51 2.48 5.12
N ALA A 311 9.00 3.17 4.09
CA ALA A 311 10.06 2.55 3.33
C ALA A 311 11.19 2.26 4.33
N LEU A 312 11.74 1.03 4.39
CA LEU A 312 12.66 0.63 5.48
C LEU A 312 13.73 1.70 5.74
N THR A 313 13.46 2.57 6.70
CA THR A 313 14.33 3.59 7.27
C THR A 313 14.81 3.14 8.65
N SER A 314 14.44 1.93 9.09
CA SER A 314 14.86 1.41 10.39
C SER A 314 16.38 1.32 10.45
N LYS A 315 16.94 2.01 11.46
CA LYS A 315 18.35 2.21 11.78
C LYS A 315 19.31 1.15 11.20
N PRO A 316 20.48 1.57 10.68
CA PRO A 316 21.54 0.64 10.30
C PRO A 316 21.87 -0.30 11.46
N PRO A 317 22.24 -1.57 11.18
CA PRO A 317 22.85 -2.44 12.17
C PRO A 317 23.99 -1.67 12.85
N SER A 318 23.97 -1.65 14.18
CA SER A 318 24.95 -0.97 15.01
C SER A 318 26.30 -1.68 14.90
N GLU A 319 27.04 -1.49 13.81
CA GLU A 319 28.45 -1.91 13.72
C GLU A 319 29.19 -1.28 12.52
N GLY A 320 30.06 -0.30 12.82
CA GLY A 320 31.43 -0.34 12.31
C GLY A 320 31.79 0.31 10.96
N LEU A 321 30.93 1.06 10.27
CA LEU A 321 31.33 1.80 9.05
C LEU A 321 31.33 3.31 9.30
N GLN A 322 32.43 4.00 8.98
CA GLN A 322 32.60 5.46 9.14
C GLN A 322 31.43 6.22 8.48
N GLN A 323 30.62 6.90 9.31
CA GLN A 323 29.22 7.25 9.02
C GLN A 323 29.01 8.54 8.20
N GLN A 324 30.06 9.27 7.81
CA GLN A 324 29.93 10.55 7.09
C GLN A 324 29.84 10.40 5.55
N GLU A 325 30.14 9.24 4.97
CA GLU A 325 30.20 9.04 3.51
C GLU A 325 28.95 8.41 2.87
N LEU A 326 27.88 8.18 3.62
CA LEU A 326 26.74 7.36 3.17
C LEU A 326 25.45 8.12 2.87
N ARG A 327 25.37 9.43 3.12
CA ARG A 327 24.14 10.19 2.88
C ARG A 327 23.96 10.56 1.41
N THR A 328 22.80 10.23 0.85
CA THR A 328 22.39 10.61 -0.50
C THR A 328 21.69 11.97 -0.46
N ARG A 329 22.20 12.95 -1.20
CA ARG A 329 21.59 14.30 -1.25
C ARG A 329 20.20 14.23 -1.89
N CYS A 330 19.25 14.94 -1.28
CA CYS A 330 17.93 15.11 -1.87
C CYS A 330 17.99 16.19 -2.97
N LEU A 331 17.43 15.85 -4.14
CA LEU A 331 17.37 16.74 -5.31
C LEU A 331 15.93 17.13 -5.67
N CYS A 332 14.99 17.05 -4.71
CA CYS A 332 13.56 17.26 -4.98
C CYS A 332 13.18 18.72 -5.33
N GLY A 333 14.04 19.69 -5.01
CA GLY A 333 13.77 21.11 -5.27
C GLY A 333 12.71 21.75 -4.36
N SER A 334 12.21 21.05 -3.33
CA SER A 334 11.27 21.63 -2.37
C SER A 334 11.91 22.79 -1.58
N VAL A 335 11.11 23.81 -1.32
CA VAL A 335 11.48 24.93 -0.43
C VAL A 335 11.71 24.49 1.01
N ALA A 336 11.07 23.39 1.44
CA ALA A 336 11.24 22.77 2.75
C ALA A 336 12.01 21.44 2.64
N CYS A 337 12.94 21.35 1.68
CA CYS A 337 13.77 20.16 1.49
C CYS A 337 14.67 19.90 2.72
N ARG A 338 14.70 18.65 3.19
CA ARG A 338 15.60 18.20 4.29
C ARG A 338 17.08 18.12 3.89
N GLY A 339 17.38 18.28 2.60
CA GLY A 339 18.74 18.22 2.04
C GLY A 339 19.26 16.81 1.76
N TRP A 340 18.71 15.78 2.41
CA TRP A 340 19.13 14.38 2.30
C TRP A 340 17.93 13.45 2.14
N LEU A 341 18.15 12.25 1.61
CA LEU A 341 17.10 11.23 1.57
C LEU A 341 16.82 10.68 2.99
N PRO A 342 15.56 10.41 3.36
CA PRO A 342 15.19 9.97 4.71
C PRO A 342 15.80 8.65 5.19
N PHE A 343 16.34 7.83 4.30
CA PHE A 343 17.01 6.57 4.68
C PHE A 343 18.35 6.78 5.40
N ASP A 344 18.82 8.04 5.46
CA ASP A 344 20.14 8.42 5.94
C ASP A 344 20.12 9.15 7.29
N GLU A 345 18.95 9.32 7.91
CA GLU A 345 18.81 9.98 9.22
C GLU A 345 19.11 9.01 10.37
N GLN A 346 20.24 9.24 11.04
CA GLN A 346 20.23 9.23 12.51
C GLN A 346 19.96 10.66 12.94
N THR A 347 18.86 10.87 13.69
CA THR A 347 18.64 12.08 14.47
C THR A 347 19.76 12.18 15.50
N ASP A 348 20.67 13.14 15.31
CA ASP A 348 21.47 13.69 16.40
C ASP A 348 20.83 15.01 16.81
N PRO A 349 20.00 15.04 17.87
CA PRO A 349 19.58 16.30 18.44
C PRO A 349 20.72 16.82 19.33
N ALA A 350 21.51 17.74 18.76
CA ALA A 350 22.16 18.83 19.46
C ALA A 350 22.66 18.54 20.89
N PHE A 351 23.93 18.16 21.03
CA PHE A 351 24.74 18.69 22.14
C PHE A 351 25.33 20.02 21.69
N PRO A 352 25.01 21.16 22.36
CA PRO A 352 25.74 22.38 22.11
C PRO A 352 27.19 22.17 22.57
N MET A 353 28.12 22.54 21.70
CA MET A 353 29.52 22.73 22.05
C MET A 353 29.58 23.92 23.03
N ASP A 354 29.91 23.63 24.28
CA ASP A 354 30.84 24.38 25.13
C ASP A 354 31.33 23.49 26.29
#